data_AF-A0A7X9G4G5-F1
#
_entry.id   AF-A0A7X9G4G5-F1
#
_cell.length_a   1.000
_cell.length_b   1.000
_cell.length_c   1.000
_cell.angle_alpha   90.00
_cell.angle_beta   90.00
_cell.angle_gamma   90.00
#
_symmetry.space_group_name_H-M   'P 1'
#
loop_
_entity.id
_entity.type
_entity.pdbx_description
1 polymer ?
#
loop_
_entity_poly.entity_id
_entity_poly.type
_entity_poly.pdbx_seq_one_letter_code
_entity_poly.pdbx_strand_id
1 'polypeptide(L)' 'MLTIGQSARAAARELAAAPATSRQEAIEAMAEKLRQAHDDVIAANQQDMQAAETQGADPAFCKRLLI' A
#
# COMPACT_ATOMS: atom_id res chain seq x y z
N MET A 1 -16.82 -4.77 -10.03
CA MET A 1 -16.24 -5.86 -9.21
C MET A 1 -15.68 -7.02 -10.03
N LEU A 2 -16.36 -7.51 -11.08
CA LEU A 2 -15.87 -8.66 -11.88
C LEU A 2 -14.46 -8.46 -12.48
N THR A 3 -14.19 -7.28 -13.03
CA THR A 3 -12.91 -6.96 -13.68
C THR A 3 -11.73 -6.98 -12.70
N ILE A 4 -11.84 -6.32 -11.54
CA ILE A 4 -10.78 -6.32 -10.52
C ILE A 4 -10.46 -7.75 -10.07
N GLY A 5 -11.49 -8.57 -9.84
CA GLY A 5 -11.30 -9.97 -9.45
C GLY A 5 -10.65 -10.83 -10.54
N GLN A 6 -10.98 -10.60 -11.81
CA GLN A 6 -10.35 -11.29 -12.94
C GLN A 6 -8.88 -10.89 -13.10
N SER A 7 -8.57 -9.59 -13.03
CA SER A 7 -7.19 -9.09 -13.06
C SER A 7 -6.36 -9.64 -11.91
N ALA A 8 -6.90 -9.65 -10.69
CA ALA A 8 -6.21 -10.22 -9.54
C ALA A 8 -5.90 -11.71 -9.72
N ARG A 9 -6.84 -12.50 -10.26
CA ARG A 9 -6.61 -13.93 -10.53
C ARG A 9 -5.54 -14.16 -11.60
N ALA A 10 -5.50 -13.33 -12.64
CA ALA A 10 -4.47 -13.41 -13.68
C ALA A 10 -3.08 -13.11 -13.09
N ALA A 11 -2.95 -11.98 -12.38
CA ALA A 11 -1.71 -11.58 -11.73
C ALA A 11 -1.22 -12.61 -10.68
N ALA A 12 -2.14 -13.22 -9.93
CA ALA A 12 -1.79 -14.27 -8.97
C ALA A 12 -1.14 -15.49 -9.63
N ARG A 13 -1.60 -15.89 -10.83
CA ARG A 13 -1.00 -17.00 -11.58
C ARG A 13 0.40 -16.66 -12.06
N GLU A 14 0.61 -15.44 -12.55
CA GLU A 14 1.92 -14.94 -12.97
C GLU A 14 2.90 -14.89 -11.79
N LEU A 15 2.46 -14.34 -10.66
CA LEU A 15 3.27 -14.24 -9.44
C LEU A 15 3.65 -15.63 -8.89
N ALA A 16 2.74 -16.60 -8.94
CA ALA A 16 2.99 -17.97 -8.51
C ALA A 16 4.05 -18.69 -9.38
N ALA A 17 4.11 -18.37 -10.68
CA ALA A 17 5.09 -18.93 -11.61
C ALA A 17 6.44 -18.19 -11.59
N ALA A 18 6.51 -16.98 -11.02
CA ALA A 18 7.72 -16.17 -11.00
C ALA A 18 8.86 -16.85 -10.23
N PRO A 19 10.13 -16.75 -10.68
CA PRO A 19 11.28 -17.24 -9.92
C PRO A 19 11.42 -16.55 -8.55
N ALA A 20 12.02 -17.25 -7.58
CA ALA A 20 12.25 -16.69 -6.24
C ALA A 20 13.10 -15.41 -6.26
N THR A 21 14.12 -15.35 -7.12
CA THR A 21 14.99 -14.19 -7.29
C THR A 21 14.23 -12.95 -7.76
N SER A 22 13.36 -13.11 -8.77
CA SER A 22 12.53 -12.00 -9.27
C SER A 22 11.56 -11.46 -8.21
N ARG A 23 10.99 -12.35 -7.37
CA ARG A 23 10.15 -11.90 -6.25
C ARG A 23 10.94 -11.13 -5.19
N GLN A 24 12.17 -11.57 -4.90
CA GLN A 24 13.05 -10.89 -3.97
C GLN A 24 13.44 -9.50 -4.49
N GLU A 25 13.88 -9.41 -5.75
CA GLU A 25 14.20 -8.14 -6.41
C GLU A 25 13.00 -7.17 -6.40
N ALA A 26 11.79 -7.69 -6.63
CA ALA A 26 10.58 -6.89 -6.57
C ALA A 26 10.33 -6.30 -5.17
N ILE A 27 10.52 -7.08 -4.10
CA ILE A 27 10.38 -6.60 -2.71
C ILE A 27 11.43 -5.52 -2.40
N GLU A 28 12.68 -5.74 -2.79
CA GLU A 28 13.76 -4.77 -2.59
C GLU A 28 13.48 -3.45 -3.35
N ALA A 29 13.02 -3.55 -4.59
CA ALA A 29 12.63 -2.39 -5.39
C ALA A 29 11.41 -1.66 -4.79
N MET A 30 10.43 -2.39 -4.24
CA MET A 30 9.29 -1.77 -3.53
C MET A 30 9.75 -1.01 -2.28
N ALA A 31 10.65 -1.61 -1.49
CA ALA A 31 11.20 -0.95 -0.30
C ALA A 31 11.97 0.32 -0.67
N GLU A 32 12.73 0.28 -1.75
CA GLU A 32 13.46 1.45 -2.24
C GLU A 32 12.53 2.55 -2.75
N LYS A 33 11.48 2.18 -3.49
CA LYS A 33 10.46 3.13 -3.93
C LYS A 33 9.72 3.78 -2.76
N LEU A 34 9.41 3.01 -1.71
CA LEU A 34 8.79 3.57 -0.50
C LEU A 34 9.71 4.58 0.19
N ARG A 35 11.01 4.31 0.27
CA ARG A 35 11.98 5.26 0.82
C ARG A 35 12.07 6.53 -0.02
N GLN A 36 12.11 6.40 -1.35
CA GLN A 36 12.17 7.54 -2.26
C GLN A 36 10.88 8.38 -2.23
N ALA A 37 9.74 7.74 -2.01
CA ALA A 37 8.43 8.40 -1.93
C ALA A 37 8.01 8.74 -0.49
N HIS A 38 8.94 8.75 0.47
CA HIS A 38 8.64 8.95 1.89
C HIS A 38 7.78 10.19 2.13
N ASP A 39 8.22 11.34 1.63
CA ASP A 39 7.55 12.62 1.88
C ASP A 39 6.15 12.65 1.25
N ASP A 40 5.98 12.05 0.07
CA ASP A 40 4.68 11.94 -0.60
C ASP A 40 3.72 11.04 0.20
N VAL A 41 4.21 9.92 0.74
CA VAL A 41 3.42 8.99 1.55
C VAL A 41 2.98 9.65 2.86
N ILE A 42 3.88 10.36 3.54
CA ILE A 42 3.55 11.09 4.78
C ILE A 42 2.56 12.22 4.49
N ALA A 43 2.76 12.97 3.40
CA ALA A 43 1.82 14.03 3.01
C ALA A 43 0.42 13.48 2.71
N ALA A 44 0.32 12.33 2.03
CA ALA A 44 -0.95 11.66 1.79
C ALA A 44 -1.59 11.16 3.11
N ASN A 45 -0.80 10.57 4.01
CA ASN A 45 -1.31 10.12 5.32
C ASN A 45 -1.83 11.29 6.16
N GLN A 46 -1.18 12.46 6.12
CA GLN A 46 -1.64 13.65 6.83
C GLN A 46 -3.03 14.10 6.33
N GLN A 47 -3.30 13.98 5.02
CA GLN A 47 -4.61 14.28 4.45
C GLN A 47 -5.67 13.29 4.95
N ASP A 48 -5.33 12.01 5.01
CA ASP A 48 -6.22 10.98 5.56
C ASP A 48 -6.52 11.22 7.06
N MET A 49 -5.51 11.62 7.83
CA MET A 49 -5.66 11.97 9.26
C MET A 49 -6.63 13.15 9.44
N GLN A 50 -6.47 14.22 8.67
CA GLN A 50 -7.39 15.37 8.71
C GLN A 50 -8.83 14.97 8.35
N ALA A 51 -8.99 14.11 7.35
CA ALA A 51 -10.29 13.60 6.94
C ALA A 51 -10.94 12.74 8.03
N ALA A 52 -10.17 11.87 8.69
CA ALA A 52 -10.63 11.02 9.78
C ALA A 52 -11.05 11.83 11.01
N GLU A 53 -10.26 12.84 11.40
CA GLU A 53 -10.60 13.76 12.50
C GLU A 53 -11.88 14.53 12.21
N THR A 54 -12.02 15.07 10.99
CA THR A 54 -13.22 15.79 10.56
C THR A 54 -14.48 14.91 10.59
N GLN A 55 -14.33 13.61 10.31
CA GLN A 55 -15.42 12.63 10.35
C GLN A 55 -15.69 12.08 11.76
N GLY A 56 -14.99 12.56 12.78
CA GLY A 56 -15.18 12.12 14.16
C GLY A 56 -14.69 10.71 14.42
N ALA A 57 -13.66 10.26 13.68
CA ALA A 57 -13.06 8.95 13.90
C ALA A 57 -12.50 8.82 15.33
N ASP A 58 -12.59 7.61 15.88
CA ASP A 58 -12.11 7.32 17.22
C ASP A 58 -10.60 7.59 17.36
N PRO A 59 -10.12 8.20 18.47
CA PRO A 59 -8.70 8.51 18.65
C PRO A 59 -7.78 7.28 18.59
N ALA A 60 -8.24 6.11 19.04
CA ALA A 60 -7.44 4.88 18.95
C ALA A 60 -7.35 4.36 17.51
N PHE A 61 -8.31 4.69 16.64
CA PHE A 61 -8.22 4.47 15.20
C PHE A 61 -7.21 5.42 14.54
N CYS A 62 -7.30 6.72 14.81
CA CYS A 62 -6.34 7.71 14.28
C CYS A 62 -4.89 7.39 14.69
N LYS A 63 -4.67 6.90 15.92
CA LYS A 63 -3.33 6.47 16.37
C LYS A 63 -2.75 5.31 15.55
N ARG A 64 -3.57 4.46 14.93
CA ARG A 64 -3.09 3.37 14.05
C ARG A 64 -2.82 3.84 12.62
N LEU A 65 -3.41 4.96 12.20
CA LEU A 65 -3.17 5.56 10.90
C LEU A 65 -1.87 6.36 10.88
N LEU A 66 -1.46 6.89 12.02
CA LEU A 66 -0.20 7.62 12.17
C LEU A 66 0.98 6.71 11.85
N ILE A 67 1.75 7.09 10.84
CA ILE A 67 2.99 6.44 10.39
C ILE A 67 4.10 7.45 10.22
#